data_AF-A0A5M9TYL3-F1
#
_entry.id   AF-A0A5M9TYL3-F1
#
_cell.length_a   1.000
_cell.length_b   1.000
_cell.length_c   1.000
_cell.angle_alpha   90.00
_cell.angle_beta   90.00
_cell.angle_gamma   90.00
#
_symmetry.space_group_name_H-M   'P 1'
#
loop_
_entity.id
_entity.type
_entity.pdbx_description
1 polymer ?
#
loop_
_entity_poly.entity_id
_entity_poly.type
_entity_poly.pdbx_seq_one_letter_code
_entity_poly.pdbx_strand_id
1 'polypeptide(L)'
;MANDKFITDAPAGVNELLQDIISKNHTHLDDSEFLVIMKHGGWKSKGKTKFSGVAVLNEAIRMSMDKDAILYLNADMWNQMTDPQKRYVIDHALCTLDVKMDKHDDVLEAPDGRPLLKTLPPDIEAFFAVITRHGAVSEDVKRLAFAIKEVNVEQLTIEMAAEEQAKQEKEHQEQQGPKTDAEGNILITDPNQAKIPIEGEEATAAAIIATTQEGVKVPVSDDDLPF
;
A
#
# COMPACT_ATOMS: atom_id res chain seq x y z
N MET A 1 10.10 -34.57 -7.17
CA MET A 1 8.88 -35.27 -7.61
C MET A 1 8.01 -34.25 -8.32
N ALA A 2 7.42 -34.58 -9.47
CA ALA A 2 6.45 -33.70 -10.10
C ALA A 2 5.28 -33.54 -9.12
N ASN A 3 5.00 -32.30 -8.69
CA ASN A 3 3.81 -32.00 -7.91
C ASN A 3 2.63 -32.03 -8.88
N ASP A 4 1.99 -33.19 -9.00
CA ASP A 4 0.80 -33.34 -9.82
C ASP A 4 -0.28 -32.38 -9.31
N LYS A 5 -0.87 -31.65 -10.25
CA LYS A 5 -1.92 -30.67 -9.95
C LYS A 5 -3.27 -31.37 -10.02
N PHE A 6 -3.96 -31.41 -8.89
CA PHE A 6 -5.30 -31.97 -8.80
C PHE A 6 -6.15 -31.17 -7.81
N ILE A 7 -7.45 -31.45 -7.81
CA ILE A 7 -8.42 -30.82 -6.92
C ILE A 7 -9.11 -31.89 -6.08
N THR A 8 -9.43 -31.56 -4.84
CA THR A 8 -10.23 -32.39 -3.94
C THR A 8 -11.26 -31.54 -3.22
N ASP A 9 -12.31 -32.17 -2.72
CA ASP A 9 -13.24 -31.51 -1.82
C ASP A 9 -12.55 -31.11 -0.51
N ALA A 10 -13.06 -30.04 0.12
CA ALA A 10 -12.59 -29.63 1.42
C ALA A 10 -13.07 -30.57 2.53
N PRO A 11 -12.27 -30.80 3.59
CA PRO A 11 -12.73 -31.51 4.79
C PRO A 11 -13.93 -30.81 5.44
N ALA A 12 -14.81 -31.57 6.09
CA ALA A 12 -16.03 -31.06 6.72
C ALA A 12 -15.79 -29.85 7.65
N GLY A 13 -14.73 -29.90 8.47
CA GLY A 13 -14.40 -28.79 9.39
C GLY A 13 -14.03 -27.47 8.69
N VAL A 14 -13.72 -27.48 7.39
CA VAL A 14 -13.50 -26.24 6.62
C VAL A 14 -14.83 -25.54 6.32
N ASN A 15 -15.89 -26.29 6.05
CA ASN A 15 -17.21 -25.71 5.80
C ASN A 15 -17.80 -25.12 7.09
N GLU A 16 -17.60 -25.78 8.23
CA GLU A 16 -17.97 -25.24 9.55
C GLU A 16 -17.21 -23.94 9.84
N LEU A 17 -15.90 -23.92 9.57
CA LEU A 17 -15.08 -22.73 9.74
C LEU A 17 -15.52 -21.58 8.82
N LEU A 18 -15.88 -21.90 7.57
CA LEU A 18 -16.39 -20.93 6.61
C LEU A 18 -17.69 -20.29 7.13
N GLN A 19 -18.64 -21.10 7.57
CA GLN A 19 -19.91 -20.62 8.11
C GLN A 19 -19.73 -19.80 9.40
N ASP A 20 -18.80 -20.19 10.28
CA ASP A 20 -18.45 -19.39 11.46
C ASP A 20 -17.90 -18.00 11.10
N ILE A 21 -17.16 -17.89 9.99
CA ILE A 21 -16.59 -16.62 9.54
C ILE A 21 -17.65 -15.76 8.84
N ILE A 22 -18.51 -16.38 8.01
CA ILE A 22 -19.59 -15.70 7.30
C ILE A 22 -20.54 -15.06 8.32
N SER A 23 -21.08 -15.85 9.26
CA SER A 23 -22.02 -15.36 10.28
C SER A 23 -21.48 -14.27 11.20
N LYS A 24 -20.15 -14.20 11.38
CA LYS A 24 -19.51 -13.19 12.26
C LYS A 24 -19.11 -11.91 11.53
N ASN A 25 -18.59 -12.03 10.31
CA ASN A 25 -17.89 -10.95 9.64
C ASN A 25 -18.50 -10.57 8.28
N HIS A 26 -19.27 -11.47 7.66
CA HIS A 26 -19.81 -11.32 6.30
C HIS A 26 -21.30 -11.68 6.27
N THR A 27 -22.10 -11.08 7.16
CA THR A 27 -23.53 -11.39 7.30
C THR A 27 -24.34 -11.17 6.02
N HIS A 28 -23.85 -10.32 5.12
CA HIS A 28 -24.43 -10.14 3.78
C HIS A 28 -24.31 -11.37 2.86
N LEU A 29 -23.53 -12.38 3.26
CA LEU A 29 -23.35 -13.65 2.56
C LEU A 29 -24.02 -14.83 3.29
N ASP A 30 -24.79 -14.59 4.37
CA ASP A 30 -25.41 -15.67 5.17
C ASP A 30 -26.34 -16.57 4.33
N ASP A 31 -27.03 -15.99 3.35
CA ASP A 31 -27.93 -16.72 2.44
C ASP A 31 -27.23 -17.32 1.22
N SER A 32 -25.89 -17.26 1.18
CA SER A 32 -25.09 -17.76 0.05
C SER A 32 -24.49 -19.14 0.31
N GLU A 33 -24.56 -19.98 -0.71
CA GLU A 33 -24.08 -21.34 -0.70
C GLU A 33 -22.72 -21.47 -1.38
N PHE A 34 -21.74 -21.99 -0.65
CA PHE A 34 -20.37 -22.09 -1.11
C PHE A 34 -19.95 -23.54 -1.39
N LEU A 35 -19.20 -23.74 -2.48
CA LEU A 35 -18.42 -24.95 -2.69
C LEU A 35 -16.96 -24.67 -2.33
N VAL A 36 -16.39 -25.46 -1.43
CA VAL A 36 -14.98 -25.30 -1.03
C VAL A 36 -14.13 -26.39 -1.67
N ILE A 37 -13.13 -25.97 -2.46
CA ILE A 37 -12.25 -26.86 -3.22
C ILE A 37 -10.80 -26.64 -2.81
N MET A 38 -10.10 -27.74 -2.55
CA MET A 38 -8.68 -27.78 -2.22
C MET A 38 -7.85 -28.01 -3.49
N LYS A 39 -6.96 -27.06 -3.83
CA LYS A 39 -6.03 -27.14 -4.95
C LYS A 39 -4.67 -27.64 -4.48
N HIS A 40 -4.21 -28.74 -5.06
CA HIS A 40 -2.91 -29.36 -4.80
C HIS A 40 -1.91 -29.03 -5.92
N GLY A 41 -0.62 -29.09 -5.60
CA GLY A 41 0.44 -28.97 -6.61
C GLY A 41 1.00 -27.56 -6.79
N GLY A 42 1.09 -26.80 -5.70
CA GLY A 42 1.80 -25.53 -5.63
C GLY A 42 1.11 -24.40 -6.40
N TRP A 43 -0.06 -23.95 -5.92
CA TRP A 43 -0.81 -22.87 -6.57
C TRP A 43 -0.04 -21.54 -6.50
N LYS A 44 0.43 -21.06 -7.66
CA LYS A 44 1.14 -19.79 -7.82
C LYS A 44 0.43 -18.88 -8.82
N SER A 45 0.52 -17.56 -8.60
CA SER A 45 0.07 -16.52 -9.51
C SER A 45 1.10 -15.41 -9.54
N LYS A 46 1.53 -14.99 -10.74
CA LYS A 46 2.59 -13.95 -10.93
C LYS A 46 3.84 -14.21 -10.08
N GLY A 47 4.29 -15.46 -10.02
CA GLY A 47 5.48 -15.88 -9.25
C GLY A 47 5.27 -16.03 -7.73
N LYS A 48 4.17 -15.49 -7.16
CA LYS A 48 3.85 -15.61 -5.73
C LYS A 48 2.93 -16.79 -5.45
N THR A 49 3.09 -17.43 -4.29
CA THR A 49 2.18 -18.48 -3.81
C THR A 49 0.82 -17.86 -3.50
N LYS A 50 -0.26 -18.46 -4.02
CA LYS A 50 -1.64 -18.04 -3.76
C LYS A 50 -2.24 -18.95 -2.70
N PHE A 51 -2.80 -18.36 -1.63
CA PHE A 51 -3.36 -19.11 -0.50
C PHE A 51 -4.84 -19.44 -0.68
N SER A 52 -5.60 -18.50 -1.22
CA SER A 52 -7.03 -18.66 -1.50
C SER A 52 -7.43 -17.88 -2.75
N GLY A 53 -8.62 -18.16 -3.25
CA GLY A 53 -9.30 -17.33 -4.24
C GLY A 53 -10.75 -17.73 -4.37
N VAL A 54 -11.57 -16.81 -4.85
CA VAL A 54 -13.01 -17.02 -5.01
C VAL A 54 -13.39 -16.88 -6.49
N ALA A 55 -14.39 -17.65 -6.91
CA ALA A 55 -15.06 -17.46 -8.20
C ALA A 55 -16.57 -17.51 -8.00
N VAL A 56 -17.27 -16.47 -8.43
CA VAL A 56 -18.74 -16.46 -8.50
C VAL A 56 -19.17 -17.36 -9.66
N LEU A 57 -20.16 -18.21 -9.41
CA LEU A 57 -20.70 -19.11 -10.41
C LEU A 57 -21.65 -18.36 -11.36
N ASN A 58 -21.63 -18.76 -12.63
CA ASN A 58 -22.64 -18.27 -13.57
C ASN A 58 -23.99 -18.96 -13.30
N GLU A 59 -25.06 -18.40 -13.85
CA GLU A 59 -26.43 -18.88 -13.65
C GLU A 59 -26.59 -20.37 -13.97
N ALA A 60 -26.03 -20.85 -15.09
CA ALA A 60 -26.14 -22.24 -15.50
C ALA A 60 -25.50 -23.22 -14.50
N ILE A 61 -24.31 -22.89 -13.97
CA ILE A 61 -23.63 -23.74 -12.99
C ILE A 61 -24.30 -23.62 -11.62
N ARG A 62 -24.74 -22.42 -11.24
CA ARG A 62 -25.48 -22.20 -10.00
C ARG A 62 -26.74 -23.07 -9.92
N MET A 63 -27.54 -23.09 -10.99
CA MET A 63 -28.73 -23.94 -11.06
C MET A 63 -28.42 -25.44 -11.03
N SER A 64 -27.28 -25.85 -11.60
CA SER A 64 -26.88 -27.25 -11.69
C SER A 64 -26.30 -27.79 -10.37
N MET A 65 -25.49 -26.99 -9.68
CA MET A 65 -24.77 -27.38 -8.47
C MET A 65 -25.44 -26.93 -7.18
N ASP A 66 -26.44 -26.05 -7.27
CA ASP A 66 -27.09 -25.38 -6.16
C ASP A 66 -26.10 -24.59 -5.27
N LYS A 67 -25.10 -23.98 -5.91
CA LYS A 67 -24.03 -23.19 -5.26
C LYS A 67 -23.85 -21.83 -5.93
N ASP A 68 -23.47 -20.84 -5.15
CA ASP A 68 -23.34 -19.44 -5.58
C ASP A 68 -21.89 -19.07 -5.94
N ALA A 69 -20.94 -19.61 -5.17
CA ALA A 69 -19.53 -19.35 -5.39
C ALA A 69 -18.66 -20.56 -5.03
N ILE A 70 -17.47 -20.60 -5.62
CA ILE A 70 -16.42 -21.56 -5.27
C ILE A 70 -15.32 -20.84 -4.51
N LEU A 71 -15.04 -21.31 -3.30
CA LEU A 71 -13.86 -20.95 -2.52
C LEU A 71 -12.75 -21.95 -2.81
N TYR A 72 -11.69 -21.50 -3.47
CA TYR A 72 -10.49 -22.29 -3.69
C TYR A 72 -9.48 -22.04 -2.57
N LEU A 73 -8.94 -23.10 -2.01
CA LEU A 73 -7.89 -23.07 -1.00
C LEU A 73 -6.66 -23.84 -1.49
N ASN A 74 -5.47 -23.34 -1.17
CA ASN A 74 -4.22 -24.04 -1.48
C ASN A 74 -3.98 -25.12 -0.43
N ALA A 75 -4.12 -26.39 -0.82
CA ALA A 75 -4.04 -27.53 0.09
C ALA A 75 -2.66 -27.68 0.74
N ASP A 76 -1.60 -27.48 -0.05
CA ASP A 76 -0.21 -27.63 0.40
C ASP A 76 0.10 -26.63 1.53
N MET A 77 -0.41 -25.40 1.39
CA MET A 77 -0.24 -24.36 2.40
C MET A 77 -1.22 -24.50 3.56
N TRP A 78 -2.47 -24.90 3.29
CA TRP A 78 -3.53 -25.04 4.30
C TRP A 78 -3.14 -25.98 5.44
N ASN A 79 -2.49 -27.10 5.09
CA ASN A 79 -2.04 -28.10 6.06
C ASN A 79 -0.89 -27.61 6.95
N GLN A 80 -0.18 -26.57 6.52
CA GLN A 80 0.92 -25.95 7.28
C GLN A 80 0.45 -24.74 8.09
N MET A 81 -0.79 -24.27 7.88
CA MET A 81 -1.33 -23.11 8.56
C MET A 81 -1.86 -23.46 9.95
N THR A 82 -1.61 -22.56 10.89
CA THR A 82 -2.30 -22.50 12.18
C THR A 82 -3.76 -22.09 11.99
N ASP A 83 -4.61 -22.37 12.96
CA ASP A 83 -6.04 -22.03 12.87
C ASP A 83 -6.31 -20.52 12.71
N PRO A 84 -5.58 -19.60 13.37
CA PRO A 84 -5.70 -18.17 13.08
C PRO A 84 -5.35 -17.82 11.62
N GLN A 85 -4.34 -18.45 11.03
CA GLN A 85 -3.98 -18.22 9.63
C GLN A 85 -5.04 -18.76 8.67
N LYS A 86 -5.64 -19.92 8.96
CA LYS A 86 -6.76 -20.47 8.19
C LYS A 86 -7.96 -19.51 8.21
N ARG A 87 -8.30 -18.98 9.39
CA ARG A 87 -9.36 -17.97 9.56
C ARG A 87 -9.07 -16.73 8.72
N TYR A 88 -7.85 -16.19 8.80
CA TYR A 88 -7.42 -15.05 7.99
C TYR A 88 -7.57 -15.32 6.48
N VAL A 89 -7.13 -16.48 5.99
CA VAL A 89 -7.15 -16.81 4.56
C VAL A 89 -8.57 -16.90 3.99
N ILE A 90 -9.51 -17.45 4.76
CA ILE A 90 -10.93 -17.49 4.38
C ILE A 90 -11.53 -16.08 4.44
N ASP A 91 -11.35 -15.38 5.56
CA ASP A 91 -11.91 -14.04 5.77
C ASP A 91 -11.46 -13.06 4.67
N HIS A 92 -10.16 -13.05 4.36
CA HIS A 92 -9.59 -12.27 3.27
C HIS A 92 -10.17 -12.64 1.90
N ALA A 93 -10.46 -13.93 1.66
CA ALA A 93 -11.05 -14.36 0.39
C ALA A 93 -12.50 -13.85 0.26
N LEU A 94 -13.28 -13.91 1.34
CA LEU A 94 -14.66 -13.46 1.37
C LEU A 94 -14.80 -11.94 1.21
N CYS A 95 -13.83 -11.14 1.66
CA CYS A 95 -13.80 -9.70 1.40
C CYS A 95 -13.77 -9.33 -0.10
N THR A 96 -13.49 -10.28 -1.00
CA THR A 96 -13.56 -10.05 -2.44
C THR A 96 -14.94 -10.34 -3.04
N LEU A 97 -15.92 -10.67 -2.21
CA LEU A 97 -17.30 -10.89 -2.59
C LEU A 97 -18.20 -9.79 -2.03
N ASP A 98 -19.26 -9.52 -2.78
CA ASP A 98 -20.34 -8.66 -2.37
C ASP A 98 -21.62 -9.06 -3.10
N VAL A 99 -22.76 -8.61 -2.61
CA VAL A 99 -24.05 -8.79 -3.27
C VAL A 99 -24.19 -7.79 -4.41
N LYS A 100 -24.86 -8.23 -5.48
CA LYS A 100 -25.16 -7.38 -6.61
C LYS A 100 -26.39 -6.54 -6.25
N MET A 101 -26.24 -5.23 -6.29
CA MET A 101 -27.32 -4.28 -6.06
C MET A 101 -27.80 -3.70 -7.39
N ASP A 102 -29.08 -3.33 -7.45
CA ASP A 102 -29.68 -2.65 -8.59
C ASP A 102 -29.44 -1.13 -8.53
N LYS A 103 -30.17 -0.33 -9.34
CA LYS A 103 -30.04 1.14 -9.35
C LYS A 103 -30.74 1.82 -8.17
N HIS A 104 -31.56 1.10 -7.44
CA HIS A 104 -32.35 1.54 -6.31
C HIS A 104 -31.77 1.04 -4.97
N ASP A 105 -30.56 0.47 -5.01
CA ASP A 105 -29.87 -0.17 -3.88
C ASP A 105 -30.60 -1.42 -3.34
N ASP A 106 -31.48 -2.03 -4.14
CA ASP A 106 -32.12 -3.29 -3.81
C ASP A 106 -31.24 -4.48 -4.23
N VAL A 107 -31.23 -5.54 -3.41
CA VAL A 107 -30.45 -6.76 -3.69
C VAL A 107 -31.05 -7.49 -4.89
N LEU A 108 -30.23 -7.74 -5.90
CA LEU A 108 -30.63 -8.53 -7.06
C LEU A 108 -30.65 -10.01 -6.68
N GLU A 109 -31.83 -10.58 -6.67
CA GLU A 109 -32.04 -12.02 -6.45
C GLU A 109 -32.06 -12.78 -7.78
N ALA A 110 -31.58 -14.02 -7.74
CA ALA A 110 -31.75 -14.95 -8.84
C ALA A 110 -33.13 -15.64 -8.77
N PRO A 111 -33.55 -16.39 -9.81
CA PRO A 111 -34.84 -17.07 -9.82
C PRO A 111 -35.06 -18.09 -8.69
N ASP A 112 -33.99 -18.48 -8.00
CA ASP A 112 -34.00 -19.37 -6.84
C ASP A 112 -34.23 -18.64 -5.50
N GLY A 113 -34.36 -17.30 -5.52
CA GLY A 113 -34.58 -16.47 -4.32
C GLY A 113 -33.32 -16.17 -3.52
N ARG A 114 -32.14 -16.61 -3.96
CA ARG A 114 -30.85 -16.27 -3.34
C ARG A 114 -30.24 -15.01 -3.97
N PRO A 115 -29.41 -14.25 -3.25
CA PRO A 115 -28.75 -13.07 -3.80
C PRO A 115 -27.77 -13.44 -4.93
N LEU A 116 -27.65 -12.57 -5.92
CA LEU A 116 -26.60 -12.65 -6.93
C LEU A 116 -25.32 -12.05 -6.38
N LEU A 117 -24.22 -12.79 -6.51
CA LEU A 117 -22.91 -12.33 -6.05
C LEU A 117 -22.15 -11.63 -7.17
N LYS A 118 -21.24 -10.74 -6.78
CA LYS A 118 -20.22 -10.15 -7.66
C LYS A 118 -18.86 -10.24 -6.98
N THR A 119 -17.80 -10.29 -7.77
CA THR A 119 -16.44 -10.19 -7.27
C THR A 119 -15.98 -8.75 -7.29
N LEU A 120 -15.49 -8.26 -6.15
CA LEU A 120 -14.87 -6.96 -6.00
C LEU A 120 -13.35 -7.10 -5.99
N PRO A 121 -12.61 -6.16 -6.62
CA PRO A 121 -11.19 -6.02 -6.37
C PRO A 121 -10.96 -5.75 -4.88
N PRO A 122 -9.91 -6.34 -4.26
CA PRO A 122 -9.60 -6.04 -2.86
C PRO A 122 -9.22 -4.56 -2.74
N ASP A 123 -10.03 -3.81 -1.99
CA ASP A 123 -9.83 -2.40 -1.69
C ASP A 123 -9.20 -2.19 -0.31
N ILE A 124 -8.87 -0.94 0.01
CA ILE A 124 -8.22 -0.58 1.27
C ILE A 124 -9.13 -0.89 2.47
N GLU A 125 -10.45 -0.75 2.32
CA GLU A 125 -11.42 -1.02 3.39
C GLU A 125 -11.48 -2.51 3.74
N ALA A 126 -11.50 -3.38 2.73
CA ALA A 126 -11.37 -4.82 2.89
C ALA A 126 -10.05 -5.18 3.61
N PHE A 127 -8.93 -4.59 3.19
CA PHE A 127 -7.65 -4.80 3.87
C PHE A 127 -7.70 -4.34 5.32
N PHE A 128 -8.25 -3.16 5.59
CA PHE A 128 -8.40 -2.61 6.94
C PHE A 128 -9.20 -3.56 7.83
N ALA A 129 -10.40 -3.97 7.40
CA ALA A 129 -11.26 -4.85 8.16
C ALA A 129 -10.58 -6.18 8.53
N VAL A 130 -9.85 -6.79 7.59
CA VAL A 130 -9.10 -8.02 7.83
C VAL A 130 -7.93 -7.80 8.79
N ILE A 131 -7.18 -6.69 8.64
CA ILE A 131 -6.06 -6.34 9.51
C ILE A 131 -6.54 -6.05 10.93
N THR A 132 -7.67 -5.37 11.11
CA THR A 132 -8.24 -5.09 12.43
C THR A 132 -8.62 -6.38 13.17
N ARG A 133 -9.11 -7.40 12.45
CA ARG A 133 -9.55 -8.67 13.05
C ARG A 133 -8.41 -9.65 13.33
N HIS A 134 -7.46 -9.79 12.41
CA HIS A 134 -6.40 -10.82 12.50
C HIS A 134 -5.02 -10.26 12.79
N GLY A 135 -4.86 -8.93 12.76
CA GLY A 135 -3.59 -8.24 12.87
C GLY A 135 -2.78 -8.24 11.57
N ALA A 136 -1.54 -7.76 11.65
CA ALA A 136 -0.58 -7.80 10.56
C ALA A 136 -0.06 -9.24 10.35
N VAL A 137 -0.88 -10.10 9.74
CA VAL A 137 -0.53 -11.53 9.54
C VAL A 137 0.44 -11.70 8.37
N SER A 138 0.21 -10.97 7.27
CA SER A 138 1.05 -11.08 6.07
C SER A 138 2.35 -10.31 6.22
N GLU A 139 3.41 -10.81 5.58
CA GLU A 139 4.73 -10.17 5.62
C GLU A 139 4.70 -8.77 4.99
N ASP A 140 3.95 -8.60 3.90
CA ASP A 140 3.77 -7.31 3.23
C ASP A 140 3.10 -6.29 4.17
N VAL A 141 2.08 -6.67 4.94
CA VAL A 141 1.43 -5.78 5.92
C VAL A 141 2.35 -5.50 7.09
N LYS A 142 3.15 -6.48 7.55
CA LYS A 142 4.18 -6.23 8.58
C LYS A 142 5.20 -5.21 8.09
N ARG A 143 5.72 -5.36 6.86
CA ARG A 143 6.65 -4.41 6.24
C ARG A 143 6.04 -3.02 6.15
N LEU A 144 4.77 -2.92 5.72
CA LEU A 144 4.05 -1.65 5.69
C LEU A 144 3.93 -1.03 7.09
N ALA A 145 3.55 -1.81 8.10
CA ALA A 145 3.44 -1.34 9.48
C ALA A 145 4.80 -0.88 10.04
N PHE A 146 5.89 -1.57 9.70
CA PHE A 146 7.24 -1.13 10.06
C PHE A 146 7.61 0.18 9.36
N ALA A 147 7.34 0.31 8.06
CA ALA A 147 7.61 1.54 7.31
C ALA A 147 6.81 2.74 7.87
N ILE A 148 5.53 2.54 8.20
CA ILE A 148 4.67 3.56 8.83
C ILE A 148 5.18 3.93 10.24
N LYS A 149 5.82 3.01 10.95
CA LYS A 149 6.41 3.30 12.26
C LYS A 149 7.72 4.07 12.14
N GLU A 150 8.49 3.82 11.09
CA GLU A 150 9.76 4.51 10.82
C GLU A 150 9.54 5.92 10.27
N VAL A 151 8.52 6.11 9.41
CA VAL A 151 8.10 7.42 8.93
C VAL A 151 7.13 7.99 9.97
N ASN A 152 7.55 9.01 10.72
CA ASN A 152 6.69 9.67 11.69
C ASN A 152 5.38 10.06 10.99
N VAL A 153 4.23 9.49 11.38
CA VAL A 153 2.94 9.57 10.65
C VAL A 153 2.44 11.02 10.52
N GLU A 154 3.01 11.94 11.31
CA GLU A 154 2.80 13.39 11.23
C GLU A 154 3.55 14.08 10.08
N GLN A 155 4.45 13.40 9.36
CA GLN A 155 5.01 13.93 8.12
C GLN A 155 3.96 13.86 7.01
N LEU A 156 3.13 14.89 7.02
CA LEU A 156 2.39 15.36 5.87
C LEU A 156 3.34 15.56 4.69
N THR A 157 2.78 15.38 3.49
CA THR A 157 3.48 15.22 2.21
C THR A 157 4.55 16.29 1.93
N ILE A 158 5.41 16.01 0.94
CA ILE A 158 6.40 16.94 0.37
C ILE A 158 5.79 18.33 0.09
N GLU A 159 4.49 18.40 -0.21
CA GLU A 159 3.75 19.64 -0.44
C GLU A 159 3.54 20.46 0.84
N MET A 160 3.32 19.81 2.00
CA MET A 160 3.17 20.52 3.27
C MET A 160 4.51 21.01 3.83
N ALA A 161 5.59 20.26 3.58
CA ALA A 161 6.94 20.75 3.84
C ALA A 161 7.32 21.94 2.92
N ALA A 162 6.86 21.93 1.67
CA ALA A 162 7.06 23.05 0.74
C ALA A 162 6.22 24.28 1.14
N GLU A 163 5.00 24.10 1.64
CA GLU A 163 4.18 25.20 2.17
C GLU A 163 4.74 25.81 3.47
N GLU A 164 5.34 25.01 4.34
CA GLU A 164 6.02 25.51 5.53
C GLU A 164 7.31 26.27 5.19
N GLN A 165 8.10 25.80 4.22
CA GLN A 165 9.27 26.55 3.73
C GLN A 165 8.85 27.87 3.07
N ALA A 166 7.78 27.86 2.27
CA ALA A 166 7.25 29.08 1.66
C ALA A 166 6.66 30.07 2.69
N LYS A 167 6.14 29.58 3.83
CA LYS A 167 5.73 30.44 4.96
C LYS A 167 6.94 31.02 5.71
N GLN A 168 7.97 30.21 5.96
CA GLN A 168 9.20 30.67 6.62
C GLN A 168 9.96 31.70 5.77
N GLU A 169 10.02 31.54 4.44
CA GLU A 169 10.62 32.54 3.54
C GLU A 169 9.85 33.87 3.50
N LYS A 170 8.51 33.83 3.59
CA LYS A 170 7.69 35.04 3.67
C LYS A 170 7.87 35.78 5.00
N GLU A 171 7.94 35.06 6.11
CA GLU A 171 8.20 35.65 7.43
C GLU A 171 9.63 36.23 7.54
N HIS A 172 10.63 35.63 6.85
CA HIS A 172 11.99 36.16 6.81
C HIS A 172 12.13 37.42 5.95
N GLN A 173 11.32 37.56 4.88
CA GLN A 173 11.31 38.77 4.04
C GLN A 173 10.61 39.96 4.71
N GLU A 174 9.60 39.75 5.56
CA GLU A 174 8.92 40.85 6.27
C GLU A 174 9.76 41.48 7.38
N GLN A 175 10.80 40.81 7.89
CA GLN A 175 11.69 41.35 8.93
C GLN A 175 12.96 42.03 8.39
N GLN A 176 13.24 41.94 7.09
CA GLN A 176 14.42 42.54 6.45
C GLN A 176 14.08 43.66 5.44
N GLY A 177 12.94 44.34 5.64
CA GLY A 177 12.73 45.62 4.97
C GLY A 177 13.71 46.67 5.54
N PRO A 178 14.53 47.36 4.71
CA PRO A 178 15.35 48.46 5.21
C PRO A 178 14.45 49.53 5.83
N LYS A 179 14.62 49.78 7.13
CA LYS A 179 13.95 50.90 7.79
C LYS A 179 14.49 52.19 7.18
N THR A 180 13.62 52.90 6.48
CA THR A 180 13.87 54.23 5.95
C THR A 180 13.25 55.26 6.88
N ASP A 181 13.94 56.38 7.09
CA ASP A 181 13.36 57.53 7.77
C ASP A 181 12.43 58.31 6.81
N ALA A 182 11.72 59.31 7.35
CA ALA A 182 10.74 60.10 6.59
C ALA A 182 11.36 60.95 5.45
N GLU A 183 12.68 60.94 5.31
CA GLU A 183 13.45 61.67 4.29
C GLU A 183 14.08 60.71 3.25
N GLY A 184 13.83 59.41 3.36
CA GLY A 184 14.17 58.40 2.35
C GLY A 184 15.59 57.84 2.44
N ASN A 185 16.29 58.02 3.57
CA ASN A 185 17.62 57.46 3.76
C ASN A 185 17.57 56.08 4.45
N ILE A 186 18.42 55.15 4.00
CA ILE A 186 18.51 53.78 4.55
C ILE A 186 19.32 53.81 5.85
N LEU A 187 18.70 53.44 6.98
CA LEU A 187 19.38 53.32 8.26
C LEU A 187 20.05 51.95 8.38
N ILE A 188 21.37 51.90 8.14
CA ILE A 188 22.21 50.73 8.44
C ILE A 188 22.62 50.83 9.91
N THR A 189 21.91 50.14 10.81
CA THR A 189 22.38 49.90 12.18
C THR A 189 23.02 48.52 12.26
N ASP A 190 24.30 48.43 11.90
CA ASP A 190 25.13 47.27 12.25
C ASP A 190 26.25 47.74 13.20
N PRO A 191 26.22 47.37 14.50
CA PRO A 191 27.22 47.78 15.48
C PRO A 191 28.58 47.06 15.35
N ASN A 192 28.79 46.18 14.36
CA ASN A 192 30.03 45.40 14.21
C ASN A 192 30.94 45.78 13.03
N GLN A 193 30.73 46.92 12.36
CA GLN A 193 31.76 47.46 11.46
C GLN A 193 32.89 48.17 12.23
N ALA A 194 33.75 47.35 12.86
CA ALA A 194 35.04 47.79 13.36
C ALA A 194 36.05 47.88 12.19
N LYS A 195 36.41 49.13 11.86
CA LYS A 195 37.70 49.59 11.29
C LYS A 195 38.54 48.59 10.49
N ILE A 196 38.61 48.80 9.18
CA ILE A 196 39.78 48.39 8.37
C ILE A 196 40.53 49.67 7.98
N PRO A 197 41.80 49.86 8.37
CA PRO A 197 42.61 51.00 7.92
C PRO A 197 43.09 50.80 6.48
N ILE A 198 43.11 51.90 5.73
CA ILE A 198 43.59 52.03 4.36
C ILE A 198 45.05 52.47 4.41
N GLU A 199 45.97 51.63 3.94
CA GLU A 199 47.30 51.96 3.38
C GLU A 199 47.66 50.77 2.47
N GLY A 200 48.09 50.85 1.22
CA GLY A 200 48.38 51.90 0.24
C GLY A 200 49.04 51.19 -0.96
N GLU A 201 48.81 51.68 -2.19
CA GLU A 201 49.64 51.54 -3.43
C GLU A 201 50.20 50.15 -3.84
N GLU A 202 50.28 49.72 -5.09
CA GLU A 202 49.95 50.21 -6.42
C GLU A 202 50.14 49.00 -7.36
N ALA A 203 49.36 48.98 -8.45
CA ALA A 203 49.71 48.51 -9.78
C ALA A 203 49.94 47.00 -10.12
N THR A 204 49.41 46.68 -11.31
CA THR A 204 49.72 45.60 -12.27
C THR A 204 48.99 44.27 -12.07
N ALA A 205 47.98 43.92 -12.88
CA ALA A 205 47.93 43.64 -14.33
C ALA A 205 48.47 42.24 -14.72
N ALA A 206 47.51 41.38 -15.09
CA ALA A 206 47.57 40.31 -16.08
C ALA A 206 48.36 39.01 -15.82
N ALA A 207 47.62 37.91 -16.07
CA ALA A 207 48.03 36.66 -16.73
C ALA A 207 48.56 35.50 -15.87
N ILE A 208 48.48 34.31 -16.51
CA ILE A 208 48.95 32.96 -16.12
C ILE A 208 47.84 32.14 -15.42
N ILE A 209 46.95 31.40 -16.10
CA ILE A 209 47.12 30.22 -16.98
C ILE A 209 48.01 29.12 -16.36
N ALA A 210 47.34 28.00 -16.04
CA ALA A 210 47.86 26.62 -15.95
C ALA A 210 48.97 26.32 -14.94
N THR A 211 48.78 25.30 -14.09
CA THR A 211 49.46 23.99 -14.25
C THR A 211 48.77 22.94 -13.32
N THR A 212 48.17 21.95 -13.98
CA THR A 212 47.97 20.52 -13.66
C THR A 212 48.89 19.90 -12.59
N GLN A 213 48.41 19.03 -11.70
CA GLN A 213 48.50 17.54 -11.67
C GLN A 213 48.77 17.21 -10.18
N GLU A 214 48.30 16.18 -9.47
CA GLU A 214 47.86 14.78 -9.68
C GLU A 214 46.80 14.52 -8.58
N GLY A 215 45.77 13.67 -8.65
CA GLY A 215 45.60 12.37 -9.28
C GLY A 215 45.11 11.37 -8.22
N VAL A 216 43.80 11.08 -8.16
CA VAL A 216 43.29 9.82 -7.59
C VAL A 216 42.17 9.29 -8.50
N LYS A 217 42.27 7.98 -8.76
CA LYS A 217 41.57 7.21 -9.79
C LYS A 217 40.17 6.73 -9.37
N VAL A 218 39.37 6.57 -10.42
CA VAL A 218 38.03 5.97 -10.63
C VAL A 218 37.87 4.55 -10.03
N PRO A 219 36.64 4.00 -9.83
CA PRO A 219 35.88 3.45 -10.96
C PRO A 219 34.37 3.75 -10.98
N VAL A 220 33.84 3.73 -12.20
CA VAL A 220 32.44 3.75 -12.60
C VAL A 220 31.87 2.33 -12.51
N SER A 221 30.62 2.21 -12.07
CA SER A 221 29.67 1.14 -12.46
C SER A 221 28.27 1.72 -12.24
N ASP A 222 27.53 2.04 -13.30
CA ASP A 222 26.57 1.15 -13.96
C ASP A 222 25.57 0.56 -12.96
N ASP A 223 24.39 1.18 -12.84
CA ASP A 223 23.17 0.43 -12.59
C ASP A 223 21.98 1.17 -13.22
N ASP A 224 21.58 0.62 -14.36
CA ASP A 224 20.28 0.74 -14.99
C ASP A 224 19.17 0.40 -13.99
N LEU A 225 18.25 1.34 -13.74
CA LEU A 225 16.95 1.03 -13.15
C LEU A 225 15.84 1.45 -14.13
N PRO A 226 15.22 0.49 -14.84
CA PRO A 226 13.98 0.75 -15.55
C PRO A 226 12.80 0.69 -14.57
N PHE A 227 12.02 1.77 -14.55
CA PHE A 227 10.62 1.78 -14.13
C PHE A 227 9.76 1.00 -15.13
#